data_AF-X8DH58-F1
#
_entry.id   AF-X8DH58-F1
#
_cell.length_a   1.000
_cell.length_b   1.000
_cell.length_c   1.000
_cell.angle_alpha   90.00
_cell.angle_beta   90.00
_cell.angle_gamma   90.00
#
_symmetry.space_group_name_H-M   'P 1'
#
loop_
_entity.id
_entity.type
_entity.pdbx_description
1 polymer ?
#
loop_
_entity_poly.entity_id
_entity_poly.type
_entity_poly.pdbx_seq_one_letter_code
_entity_poly.pdbx_strand_id
1 'polypeptide(L)'
;MSTTVIRAIGELTPPPPEPIAVQIVEVHASRIGLRAGDQTIGVAYVSNGGPSWVVDPHIPGAPTLPVFLVTNKSEAIDALTQVGHIYVAAKTGELK
;
A
#
# COMPACT_ATOMS: atom_id res chain seq x y z
N MET A 1 -7.41 -14.97 10.31
CA MET A 1 -6.15 -14.44 9.74
C MET A 1 -5.87 -13.14 10.45
N SER A 2 -4.79 -13.05 11.23
CA SER A 2 -4.38 -11.82 11.92
C SER A 2 -3.55 -10.96 10.97
N THR A 3 -3.99 -9.74 10.70
CA THR A 3 -3.21 -8.75 9.95
C THR A 3 -2.37 -7.95 10.94
N THR A 4 -1.06 -7.83 10.69
CA THR A 4 -0.15 -7.06 11.56
C THR A 4 0.20 -5.74 10.90
N VAL A 5 0.04 -4.62 11.59
CA VAL A 5 0.47 -3.31 11.07
C VAL A 5 2.00 -3.26 11.04
N ILE A 6 2.57 -3.08 9.86
CA ILE A 6 4.02 -2.92 9.67
C ILE A 6 4.39 -1.43 9.79
N ARG A 7 3.58 -0.55 9.20
CA ARG A 7 3.87 0.89 9.13
C ARG A 7 2.58 1.70 8.94
N ALA A 8 2.39 2.72 9.76
CA ALA A 8 1.37 3.75 9.51
C ALA A 8 1.92 4.76 8.48
N ILE A 9 1.08 5.17 7.52
CA ILE A 9 1.43 6.13 6.46
C ILE A 9 0.78 7.49 6.72
N GLY A 10 -0.50 7.50 7.10
CA GLY A 10 -1.25 8.73 7.38
C GLY A 10 -2.73 8.45 7.60
N GLU A 11 -3.53 9.50 7.70
CA GLU A 11 -4.98 9.42 7.89
C GLU A 11 -5.70 10.41 6.97
N LEU A 12 -6.91 10.06 6.53
CA LEU A 12 -7.76 10.94 5.73
C LEU A 12 -8.92 11.50 6.58
N THR A 13 -9.14 12.81 6.53
CA THR A 13 -10.18 13.55 7.29
C THR A 13 -10.85 14.65 6.44
N PRO A 14 -12.18 14.94 6.53
CA PRO A 14 -13.40 14.08 6.51
C PRO A 14 -14.32 14.35 5.26
N PRO A 15 -15.50 13.68 5.03
CA PRO A 15 -16.27 12.68 5.85
C PRO A 15 -16.68 11.34 5.13
N PRO A 16 -17.26 10.26 5.76
CA PRO A 16 -17.68 9.93 7.17
C PRO A 16 -17.22 8.54 7.74
N PRO A 17 -17.48 8.12 9.02
CA PRO A 17 -17.62 8.81 10.31
C PRO A 17 -16.35 8.73 11.21
N GLU A 18 -15.30 8.01 10.79
CA GLU A 18 -14.01 7.88 11.49
C GLU A 18 -12.85 8.17 10.52
N PRO A 19 -11.69 8.65 11.01
CA PRO A 19 -10.50 8.82 10.18
C PRO A 19 -10.13 7.54 9.44
N ILE A 20 -9.86 7.63 8.13
CA ILE A 20 -9.44 6.46 7.35
C ILE A 20 -7.93 6.33 7.46
N ALA A 21 -7.47 5.38 8.26
CA ALA A 21 -6.05 5.07 8.39
C ALA A 21 -5.50 4.47 7.09
N VAL A 22 -4.41 5.07 6.58
CA VAL A 22 -3.60 4.56 5.49
C VAL A 22 -2.36 3.88 6.06
N GLN A 23 -2.18 2.60 5.78
CA GLN A 23 -1.19 1.77 6.47
C GLN A 23 -0.72 0.59 5.64
N ILE A 24 0.51 0.15 5.90
CA ILE A 24 1.08 -1.08 5.38
C ILE A 24 0.86 -2.18 6.41
N VAL A 25 0.29 -3.29 5.96
CA VAL A 25 -0.05 -4.43 6.81
C VAL A 25 0.55 -5.72 6.25
N GLU A 26 1.07 -6.56 7.14
CA GLU A 26 1.42 -7.93 6.81
C GLU A 26 0.16 -8.79 6.82
N VAL A 27 -0.18 -9.36 5.65
CA VAL A 27 -1.31 -10.30 5.53
C VAL A 27 -0.80 -11.73 5.73
N HIS A 28 0.36 -12.04 5.15
CA HIS A 28 1.14 -13.26 5.40
C HIS A 28 2.62 -12.99 5.14
N ALA A 29 3.51 -13.93 5.53
CA ALA A 29 4.96 -13.75 5.41
C ALA A 29 5.44 -13.38 3.99
N SER A 30 4.70 -13.81 2.97
CA SER A 30 4.95 -13.57 1.54
C SER A 30 3.97 -12.59 0.88
N ARG A 31 3.19 -11.82 1.64
CA ARG A 31 2.30 -10.76 1.11
C ARG A 31 2.02 -9.66 2.11
N ILE A 32 2.19 -8.45 1.60
CA ILE A 32 1.98 -7.20 2.28
C ILE A 32 0.88 -6.45 1.53
N GLY A 33 0.00 -5.79 2.27
CA GLY A 33 -1.03 -4.91 1.71
C GLY A 33 -0.77 -3.46 2.09
N LEU A 34 -1.01 -2.54 1.16
CA LEU A 34 -1.27 -1.14 1.46
C LEU A 34 -2.78 -0.95 1.57
N ARG A 35 -3.24 -0.48 2.73
CA ARG A 35 -4.66 -0.36 3.08
C ARG A 35 -5.02 1.10 3.32
N ALA A 36 -6.23 1.49 2.91
CA ALA A 36 -6.92 2.69 3.34
C ALA A 36 -8.25 2.25 3.98
N GLY A 37 -8.29 2.21 5.32
CA GLY A 37 -9.34 1.51 6.05
C GLY A 37 -9.38 0.03 5.64
N ASP A 38 -10.56 -0.47 5.28
CA ASP A 38 -10.74 -1.85 4.81
C ASP A 38 -10.30 -2.07 3.35
N GLN A 39 -10.12 -0.99 2.59
CA GLN A 39 -9.82 -1.07 1.16
C GLN A 39 -8.33 -1.37 0.91
N THR A 40 -8.03 -2.36 0.08
CA THR A 40 -6.67 -2.59 -0.43
C THR A 40 -6.42 -1.66 -1.61
N ILE A 41 -5.38 -0.83 -1.51
CA ILE A 41 -4.98 0.12 -2.55
C ILE A 41 -3.61 -0.20 -3.17
N GLY A 42 -3.02 -1.32 -2.75
CA GLY A 42 -1.78 -1.85 -3.30
C GLY A 42 -1.38 -3.14 -2.59
N VAL A 43 -0.60 -3.96 -3.25
CA VAL A 43 -0.11 -5.22 -2.71
C VAL A 43 1.33 -5.45 -3.13
N ALA A 44 2.10 -6.07 -2.25
CA ALA A 44 3.36 -6.69 -2.63
C ALA A 44 3.37 -8.17 -2.24
N TYR A 45 3.89 -9.03 -3.09
CA TYR A 45 3.97 -10.47 -2.83
C TYR A 45 5.22 -11.10 -3.44
N VAL A 46 5.68 -12.21 -2.87
CA VAL A 46 6.85 -12.94 -3.39
C VAL A 46 6.55 -13.46 -4.81
N SER A 47 7.45 -13.18 -5.74
CA SER A 47 7.35 -13.65 -7.13
C SER A 47 7.53 -15.16 -7.22
N ASN A 48 6.71 -15.83 -8.04
CA ASN A 48 6.88 -17.25 -8.34
C ASN A 48 8.10 -17.41 -9.25
N GLY A 49 9.29 -17.53 -8.66
CA GLY A 49 10.55 -17.70 -9.40
C GLY A 49 11.82 -17.27 -8.67
N GLY A 50 11.73 -16.67 -7.48
CA GLY A 50 12.91 -16.26 -6.73
C GLY A 50 12.61 -15.40 -5.50
N PRO A 51 13.64 -14.82 -4.85
CA PRO A 51 13.48 -14.00 -3.64
C PRO A 51 12.84 -12.62 -3.92
N SER A 52 12.66 -12.28 -5.20
CA SER A 52 12.09 -11.00 -5.63
C SER A 52 10.62 -10.86 -5.20
N TRP A 53 10.21 -9.62 -5.00
CA TRP A 53 8.84 -9.25 -4.68
C TRP A 53 8.23 -8.50 -5.85
N VAL A 54 7.00 -8.87 -6.19
CA VAL A 54 6.14 -8.12 -7.09
C VAL A 54 5.48 -7.01 -6.28
N VAL A 55 5.50 -5.78 -6.78
CA VAL A 55 4.75 -4.64 -6.26
C VAL A 55 3.70 -4.26 -7.28
N ASP A 56 2.44 -4.29 -6.85
CA ASP A 56 1.26 -4.04 -7.66
C ASP A 56 0.41 -2.93 -7.00
N PRO A 57 0.63 -1.67 -7.41
CA PRO A 57 -0.18 -0.54 -6.97
C PRO A 57 -1.58 -0.60 -7.61
N HIS A 58 -2.62 -0.55 -6.78
CA HIS A 58 -4.00 -0.60 -7.26
C HIS A 58 -4.85 0.48 -6.58
N ILE A 59 -4.73 1.72 -7.04
CA ILE A 59 -5.45 2.85 -6.46
C ILE A 59 -6.82 3.01 -7.15
N PRO A 60 -7.95 2.88 -6.43
CA PRO A 60 -9.26 3.03 -7.05
C PRO A 60 -9.50 4.45 -7.56
N GLY A 61 -9.97 4.54 -8.81
CA GLY A 61 -10.15 5.79 -9.54
C GLY A 61 -8.89 6.33 -10.23
N ALA A 62 -7.73 5.68 -10.07
CA ALA A 62 -6.53 5.98 -10.86
C ALA A 62 -6.43 5.01 -12.07
N PRO A 63 -5.74 5.41 -13.16
CA PRO A 63 -5.35 4.49 -14.22
C PRO A 63 -4.51 3.32 -13.67
N THR A 64 -4.56 2.17 -14.35
CA THR A 64 -3.72 1.03 -14.02
C THR A 64 -2.24 1.43 -14.05
N LEU A 65 -1.57 1.24 -12.93
CA LEU A 65 -0.13 1.49 -12.80
C LEU A 65 0.65 0.21 -13.17
N PRO A 66 1.86 0.34 -13.74
CA PRO A 66 2.68 -0.82 -14.05
C PRO A 66 3.08 -1.55 -12.77
N VAL A 67 2.98 -2.87 -12.81
CA VAL A 67 3.55 -3.77 -11.81
C VAL A 67 5.07 -3.82 -12.01
N PHE A 68 5.84 -3.87 -10.92
CA PHE A 68 7.29 -3.94 -10.99
C PHE A 68 7.87 -4.89 -9.95
N LEU A 69 9.13 -5.30 -10.17
CA LEU A 69 9.86 -6.20 -9.28
C LEU A 69 10.84 -5.40 -8.41
N VAL A 70 10.93 -5.81 -7.15
CA VAL A 70 11.98 -5.39 -6.22
C VAL A 70 12.68 -6.62 -5.65
N THR A 71 13.87 -6.44 -5.10
CA THR A 71 14.75 -7.58 -4.77
C THR A 71 14.42 -8.23 -3.43
N ASN A 72 13.78 -7.49 -2.52
CA ASN A 72 13.53 -7.95 -1.16
C ASN A 72 12.29 -7.30 -0.53
N LYS A 73 11.91 -7.83 0.64
CA LYS A 73 10.73 -7.37 1.39
C LYS A 73 10.83 -5.92 1.85
N SER A 74 12.02 -5.43 2.20
CA SER A 74 12.20 -4.04 2.64
C SER A 74 11.92 -3.06 1.51
N GLU A 75 12.47 -3.33 0.32
CA GLU A 75 12.18 -2.52 -0.87
C GLU A 75 10.69 -2.55 -1.24
N ALA A 76 10.01 -3.69 -1.04
CA ALA A 76 8.57 -3.78 -1.25
C ALA A 76 7.78 -2.89 -0.28
N ILE A 77 8.18 -2.85 1.00
CA ILE A 77 7.59 -1.97 2.01
C ILE A 77 7.86 -0.50 1.65
N ASP A 78 9.07 -0.15 1.22
CA ASP A 78 9.42 1.22 0.87
C ASP A 78 8.69 1.68 -0.40
N ALA A 79 8.55 0.80 -1.40
CA ALA A 79 7.75 1.06 -2.59
C ALA A 79 6.28 1.32 -2.24
N LEU A 80 5.65 0.44 -1.44
CA LEU A 80 4.28 0.66 -0.97
C LEU A 80 4.15 1.91 -0.08
N THR A 81 5.20 2.27 0.67
CA THR A 81 5.23 3.50 1.48
C THR A 81 5.13 4.71 0.56
N GLN A 82 5.90 4.76 -0.52
CA GLN A 82 5.87 5.85 -1.49
C GLN A 82 4.50 5.95 -2.17
N VAL A 83 3.92 4.81 -2.60
CA VAL A 83 2.55 4.77 -3.15
C VAL A 83 1.54 5.30 -2.14
N GLY A 84 1.67 4.91 -0.86
CA GLY A 84 0.81 5.38 0.22
C GLY A 84 0.89 6.90 0.42
N HIS A 85 2.09 7.48 0.43
CA HIS A 85 2.25 8.93 0.52
C HIS A 85 1.62 9.66 -0.67
N ILE A 86 1.82 9.15 -1.90
CA ILE A 86 1.19 9.73 -3.10
C ILE A 86 -0.33 9.67 -2.98
N TYR A 87 -0.88 8.54 -2.52
CA TYR A 87 -2.32 8.38 -2.31
C TYR A 87 -2.87 9.39 -1.29
N VAL A 88 -2.21 9.54 -0.14
CA VAL A 88 -2.60 10.51 0.89
C VAL A 88 -2.56 11.92 0.33
N ALA A 89 -1.43 12.33 -0.26
CA ALA A 89 -1.27 13.67 -0.84
C ALA A 89 -2.31 13.96 -1.92
N ALA A 90 -2.66 12.98 -2.76
CA ALA A 90 -3.72 13.11 -3.75
C ALA A 90 -5.10 13.34 -3.11
N LYS A 91 -5.40 12.65 -2.01
CA LYS A 91 -6.70 12.73 -1.31
C LYS A 91 -6.82 13.97 -0.43
N THR A 92 -5.73 14.50 0.09
CA THR A 92 -5.70 15.75 0.87
C THR A 92 -5.56 16.99 0.00
N GLY A 93 -5.29 16.83 -1.30
CA GLY A 93 -5.12 17.94 -2.24
C GLY A 93 -3.75 18.64 -2.13
N GLU A 94 -2.74 17.93 -1.62
CA GLU A 94 -1.34 18.38 -1.54
C GLU A 94 -0.59 18.23 -2.87
N LEU A 95 -1.05 17.35 -3.76
CA LEU A 95 -0.59 17.29 -5.15
C LEU A 95 -1.26 18.41 -5.96
N LYS A 96 -0.62 19.58 -6.02
CA LYS A 96 -1.06 20.75 -6.83
C LYS A 96 -0.10 21.02 -7.98
#